data_AF-A0A965ATR5-F1
#
_entry.id   AF-A0A965ATR5-F1
#
_cell.length_a   1.000
_cell.length_b   1.000
_cell.length_c   1.000
_cell.angle_alpha   90.00
_cell.angle_beta   90.00
_cell.angle_gamma   90.00
#
_symmetry.space_group_name_H-M   'P 1'
#
loop_
_entity.id
_entity.type
_entity.pdbx_description
1 polymer ?
#
loop_
_entity_poly.entity_id
_entity_poly.type
_entity_poly.pdbx_seq_one_letter_code
_entity_poly.pdbx_strand_id
1 'polypeptide(L)'
;MSSNQNKNKKMSSWEVLGVFIAFLVFTIGVIFLYYNYSSIDSTMSGFVILFIVFCFTVASSFAVKASVLSGDRKINLNEVGDIFLTSFISVFIIVGSTILSSRHMPIIGRAFENTFGYWRIQGRLSEITKTIFTTPNDTGYDYNLIITQVFDDNDRTQFDNNLREQTSKFKDVSVNTSDKSNMNELYELVKEKHSISEATLVSLATIVALYTCFLPIKYPWVRGH
;
A
#
# COMPACT_ATOMS: atom_id res chain seq x y z
N MET A 1 -49.76 -21.81 18.04
CA MET A 1 -48.29 -21.73 17.96
C MET A 1 -47.91 -21.29 16.55
N SER A 2 -47.72 -19.99 16.34
CA SER A 2 -47.25 -19.45 15.06
C SER A 2 -45.74 -19.70 14.97
N SER A 3 -45.36 -20.72 14.19
CA SER A 3 -44.00 -20.92 13.71
C SER A 3 -43.70 -19.79 12.73
N ASN A 4 -43.28 -18.64 13.28
CA ASN A 4 -42.81 -17.52 12.48
C ASN A 4 -41.47 -17.95 11.88
N GLN A 5 -41.54 -18.50 10.66
CA GLN A 5 -40.37 -18.88 9.88
C GLN A 5 -39.49 -17.65 9.73
N ASN A 6 -38.40 -17.62 10.50
CA ASN A 6 -37.31 -16.70 10.30
C ASN A 6 -36.54 -17.14 9.04
N LYS A 7 -37.18 -17.00 7.87
CA LYS A 7 -36.50 -17.16 6.58
C LYS A 7 -35.50 -16.02 6.49
N ASN A 8 -34.23 -16.35 6.68
CA ASN A 8 -33.13 -15.39 6.52
C ASN A 8 -33.33 -14.63 5.20
N LYS A 9 -33.56 -13.32 5.32
CA LYS A 9 -33.75 -12.43 4.18
C LYS A 9 -32.50 -12.49 3.31
N LYS A 10 -32.67 -12.82 2.02
CA LYS A 10 -31.59 -12.77 1.04
C LYS A 10 -31.09 -11.33 0.91
N MET A 11 -29.79 -11.13 1.08
CA MET A 11 -29.17 -9.82 0.89
C MET A 11 -29.28 -9.36 -0.57
N SER A 12 -29.56 -8.07 -0.74
CA SER A 12 -29.54 -7.39 -2.03
C SER A 12 -28.11 -7.24 -2.55
N SER A 13 -27.96 -7.07 -3.87
CA SER A 13 -26.65 -6.89 -4.50
C SER A 13 -25.89 -5.66 -3.98
N TRP A 14 -26.60 -4.62 -3.54
CA TRP A 14 -26.01 -3.42 -2.95
C TRP A 14 -25.47 -3.66 -1.54
N GLU A 15 -26.15 -4.48 -0.73
CA GLU A 15 -25.66 -4.88 0.59
C GLU A 15 -24.39 -5.73 0.48
N VAL A 16 -24.36 -6.69 -0.46
CA VAL A 16 -23.16 -7.50 -0.74
C VAL A 16 -21.98 -6.63 -1.19
N LEU A 17 -22.24 -5.64 -2.05
CA LEU A 17 -21.22 -4.69 -2.49
C LEU A 17 -20.72 -3.83 -1.33
N GLY A 18 -21.62 -3.39 -0.44
CA GLY A 18 -21.28 -2.64 0.77
C GLY A 18 -20.34 -3.41 1.70
N VAL A 19 -20.60 -4.70 1.92
CA VAL A 19 -19.70 -5.59 2.69
C VAL A 19 -18.31 -5.66 2.05
N PHE A 20 -18.25 -5.85 0.73
CA PHE A 20 -16.97 -5.91 0.01
C PHE A 20 -16.18 -4.59 0.13
N ILE A 21 -16.83 -3.44 -0.07
CA ILE A 21 -16.19 -2.12 0.04
C ILE A 21 -15.70 -1.87 1.47
N ALA A 22 -16.48 -2.25 2.49
CA ALA A 22 -16.07 -2.10 3.89
C ALA A 22 -14.79 -2.88 4.20
N PHE A 23 -14.70 -4.14 3.75
CA PHE A 23 -13.48 -4.93 3.87
C PHE A 23 -12.31 -4.31 3.11
N LEU A 24 -12.54 -3.84 1.89
CA LEU A 24 -11.51 -3.19 1.07
C LEU A 24 -10.91 -1.97 1.78
N VAL A 25 -11.76 -1.05 2.27
CA VAL A 25 -11.30 0.15 2.98
C VAL A 25 -10.58 -0.22 4.28
N PHE A 26 -11.10 -1.20 5.03
CA PHE A 26 -10.47 -1.68 6.24
C PHE A 26 -9.07 -2.26 5.98
N THR A 27 -8.94 -3.13 4.97
CA THR A 27 -7.65 -3.74 4.60
C THR A 27 -6.64 -2.69 4.16
N ILE A 28 -7.04 -1.70 3.35
CA ILE A 28 -6.16 -0.57 2.99
C ILE A 28 -5.70 0.19 4.24
N GLY A 29 -6.62 0.50 5.15
CA GLY A 29 -6.29 1.16 6.41
C GLY A 29 -5.24 0.38 7.22
N VAL A 30 -5.38 -0.94 7.31
CA VAL A 30 -4.40 -1.80 7.99
C VAL A 30 -3.05 -1.82 7.28
N ILE A 31 -3.01 -1.84 5.94
CA ILE A 31 -1.76 -1.75 5.16
C ILE A 31 -1.05 -0.43 5.49
N PHE A 32 -1.74 0.70 5.40
CA PHE A 32 -1.15 2.00 5.72
C PHE A 32 -0.69 2.09 7.17
N LEU A 33 -1.46 1.57 8.14
CA LEU A 33 -1.03 1.53 9.54
C LEU A 33 0.23 0.68 9.71
N TYR A 34 0.30 -0.48 9.07
CA TYR A 34 1.47 -1.35 9.11
C TYR A 34 2.72 -0.63 8.59
N TYR A 35 2.61 0.03 7.44
CA TYR A 35 3.72 0.75 6.81
C TYR A 35 4.16 2.00 7.59
N ASN A 36 3.24 2.69 8.26
CA ASN A 36 3.59 3.86 9.08
C ASN A 36 4.21 3.50 10.44
N TYR A 37 3.85 2.36 11.03
CA TYR A 37 4.31 1.97 12.38
C TYR A 37 5.44 0.95 12.39
N SER A 38 5.59 0.13 11.35
CA SER A 38 6.67 -0.83 11.26
C SER A 38 7.88 -0.17 10.57
N SER A 39 9.06 -0.20 11.19
CA SER A 39 10.32 0.07 10.46
C SER A 39 10.56 -1.12 9.54
N ILE A 40 10.04 -1.03 8.31
CA ILE A 40 10.02 -2.12 7.31
C ILE A 40 11.39 -2.20 6.64
N ASP A 41 12.36 -2.80 7.33
CA ASP A 41 13.72 -2.91 6.81
C ASP A 41 14.13 -4.33 6.41
N SER A 42 13.21 -5.30 6.49
CA SER A 42 13.55 -6.71 6.25
C SER A 42 12.59 -7.42 5.31
N THR A 43 13.07 -8.44 4.61
CA THR A 43 12.25 -9.40 3.84
C THR A 43 11.12 -9.99 4.68
N MET A 44 11.32 -10.11 5.99
CA MET A 44 10.29 -10.57 6.94
C MET A 44 9.08 -9.65 7.00
N SER A 45 9.27 -8.33 6.88
CA SER A 45 8.13 -7.39 6.80
C SER A 45 7.24 -7.63 5.58
N GLY A 46 7.85 -7.97 4.44
CA GLY A 46 7.16 -8.29 3.19
C GLY A 46 6.30 -9.56 3.31
N PHE A 47 6.80 -10.58 4.02
CA PHE A 47 6.02 -11.79 4.30
C PHE A 47 4.88 -11.53 5.28
N VAL A 48 5.10 -10.70 6.30
CA VAL A 48 4.06 -10.34 7.27
C VAL A 48 2.91 -9.62 6.57
N ILE A 49 3.19 -8.61 5.75
CA ILE A 49 2.12 -7.90 5.04
C ILE A 49 1.39 -8.82 4.05
N LEU A 50 2.12 -9.71 3.35
CA LEU A 50 1.53 -10.68 2.44
C LEU A 50 0.57 -11.63 3.18
N PHE A 51 0.96 -12.10 4.37
CA PHE A 51 0.13 -12.96 5.21
C PHE A 51 -1.10 -12.22 5.76
N ILE A 52 -0.95 -10.96 6.17
CA ILE A 52 -2.06 -10.11 6.62
C ILE A 52 -3.08 -9.94 5.48
N VAL A 53 -2.61 -9.58 4.28
CA VAL A 53 -3.46 -9.42 3.10
C VAL A 53 -4.14 -10.73 2.71
N PHE A 54 -3.44 -11.86 2.82
CA PHE A 54 -4.02 -13.18 2.61
C PHE A 54 -5.17 -13.47 3.57
N CYS A 55 -4.97 -13.27 4.87
CA CYS A 55 -6.01 -13.45 5.89
C CYS A 55 -7.24 -12.57 5.62
N PHE A 56 -7.03 -11.30 5.27
CA PHE A 56 -8.14 -10.40 4.93
C PHE A 56 -8.87 -10.79 3.64
N THR A 57 -8.14 -11.24 2.63
CA THR A 57 -8.74 -11.69 1.36
C THR A 57 -9.60 -12.92 1.57
N VAL A 58 -9.13 -13.87 2.38
CA VAL A 58 -9.90 -15.05 2.78
C VAL A 58 -11.15 -14.63 3.57
N ALA A 59 -11.01 -13.80 4.59
CA ALA A 59 -12.13 -13.33 5.42
C ALA A 59 -13.18 -12.56 4.59
N SER A 60 -12.74 -11.68 3.70
CA SER A 60 -13.61 -10.94 2.78
C SER A 60 -14.35 -11.87 1.82
N SER A 61 -13.64 -12.83 1.23
CA SER A 61 -14.25 -13.83 0.32
C SER A 61 -15.29 -14.68 1.04
N PHE A 62 -15.02 -15.09 2.28
CA PHE A 62 -16.01 -15.77 3.13
C PHE A 62 -17.23 -14.90 3.41
N ALA A 63 -17.02 -13.65 3.82
CA ALA A 63 -18.10 -12.72 4.12
C ALA A 63 -18.99 -12.51 2.89
N VAL A 64 -18.41 -12.23 1.72
CA VAL A 64 -19.14 -12.06 0.46
C VAL A 64 -19.89 -13.35 0.09
N LYS A 65 -19.23 -14.51 0.14
CA LYS A 65 -19.88 -15.79 -0.20
C LYS A 65 -21.05 -16.09 0.75
N ALA A 66 -20.87 -15.86 2.05
CA ALA A 66 -21.92 -16.01 3.06
C ALA A 66 -23.09 -15.05 2.82
N SER A 67 -22.81 -13.80 2.44
CA SER A 67 -23.83 -12.81 2.09
C SER A 67 -24.60 -13.21 0.83
N VAL A 68 -23.93 -13.72 -0.21
CA VAL A 68 -24.58 -14.17 -1.46
C VAL A 68 -25.47 -15.39 -1.24
N LEU A 69 -25.03 -16.34 -0.41
CA LEU A 69 -25.78 -17.56 -0.09
C LEU A 69 -26.80 -17.37 1.06
N SER A 70 -26.92 -16.16 1.60
CA SER A 70 -27.82 -15.87 2.72
C SER A 70 -29.26 -16.21 2.35
N GLY A 71 -29.87 -17.09 3.14
CA GLY A 71 -31.25 -17.56 2.91
C GLY A 71 -31.38 -18.76 1.96
N ASP A 72 -30.33 -19.12 1.21
CA ASP A 72 -30.39 -20.23 0.24
C ASP A 72 -29.77 -21.52 0.82
N ARG A 73 -28.49 -21.50 1.24
CA ARG A 73 -27.81 -22.65 1.85
C ARG A 73 -26.56 -22.26 2.64
N LYS A 74 -26.06 -23.19 3.46
CA LYS A 74 -24.76 -23.05 4.16
C LYS A 74 -23.60 -23.30 3.20
N ILE A 75 -22.45 -22.69 3.49
CA ILE A 75 -21.19 -22.92 2.78
C ILE A 75 -20.72 -24.35 3.03
N ASN A 76 -20.33 -25.07 1.98
CA ASN A 76 -19.81 -26.43 2.08
C ASN A 76 -18.26 -26.44 2.17
N LEU A 77 -17.67 -27.61 2.47
CA LEU A 77 -16.21 -27.75 2.64
C LEU A 77 -15.42 -27.53 1.33
N ASN A 78 -16.01 -27.87 0.19
CA ASN A 78 -15.36 -27.68 -1.11
C ASN A 78 -15.26 -26.18 -1.44
N GLU A 79 -16.30 -25.41 -1.17
CA GLU A 79 -16.33 -23.95 -1.33
C GLU A 79 -15.35 -23.25 -0.39
N VAL A 80 -15.13 -23.79 0.82
CA VAL A 80 -14.06 -23.35 1.73
C VAL A 80 -12.70 -23.55 1.04
N GLY A 81 -12.43 -24.75 0.51
CA GLY A 81 -11.20 -25.06 -0.22
C GLY A 81 -10.95 -24.13 -1.41
N ASP A 82 -11.99 -23.90 -2.22
CA ASP A 82 -11.91 -23.00 -3.39
C ASP A 82 -11.61 -21.56 -3.00
N ILE A 83 -12.22 -21.05 -1.91
CA ILE A 83 -11.95 -19.71 -1.39
C ILE A 83 -10.49 -19.60 -0.95
N PHE A 84 -9.98 -20.57 -0.20
CA PHE A 84 -8.59 -20.58 0.26
C PHE A 84 -7.61 -20.63 -0.92
N LEU A 85 -7.84 -21.52 -1.88
CA LEU A 85 -6.96 -21.68 -3.05
C LEU A 85 -6.96 -20.42 -3.93
N THR A 86 -8.14 -19.86 -4.23
CA THR A 86 -8.26 -18.66 -5.06
C THR A 86 -7.64 -17.44 -4.37
N SER A 87 -7.83 -17.32 -3.05
CA SER A 87 -7.21 -16.24 -2.25
C SER A 87 -5.69 -16.40 -2.21
N PHE A 88 -5.20 -17.63 -2.04
CA PHE A 88 -3.77 -17.92 -2.02
C PHE A 88 -3.13 -17.54 -3.36
N ILE A 89 -3.66 -18.04 -4.47
CA ILE A 89 -3.16 -17.75 -5.82
C ILE A 89 -3.21 -16.24 -6.08
N SER A 90 -4.35 -15.58 -5.82
CA SER A 90 -4.52 -14.16 -6.09
C SER A 90 -3.53 -13.31 -5.29
N VAL A 91 -3.41 -13.56 -3.99
CA VAL A 91 -2.54 -12.74 -3.12
C VAL A 91 -1.07 -13.01 -3.40
N PHE A 92 -0.63 -14.27 -3.46
CA PHE A 92 0.78 -14.58 -3.66
C PHE A 92 1.28 -14.21 -5.06
N ILE A 93 0.44 -14.35 -6.09
CA ILE A 93 0.82 -13.91 -7.43
C ILE A 93 0.78 -12.39 -7.51
N ILE A 94 -0.35 -11.75 -7.22
CA ILE A 94 -0.53 -10.31 -7.52
C ILE A 94 0.21 -9.44 -6.48
N VAL A 95 -0.05 -9.67 -5.20
CA VAL A 95 0.53 -8.85 -4.12
C VAL A 95 1.99 -9.25 -3.90
N GLY A 96 2.29 -10.55 -3.92
CA GLY A 96 3.66 -11.05 -3.80
C GLY A 96 4.58 -10.56 -4.93
N SER A 97 4.14 -10.62 -6.19
CA SER A 97 4.95 -10.08 -7.30
C SER A 97 5.11 -8.56 -7.19
N THR A 98 4.10 -7.85 -6.69
CA THR A 98 4.14 -6.40 -6.54
C THR A 98 5.17 -5.97 -5.49
N ILE A 99 5.18 -6.62 -4.32
CA ILE A 99 6.20 -6.39 -3.27
C ILE A 99 7.60 -6.73 -3.79
N LEU A 100 7.74 -7.82 -4.54
CA LEU A 100 9.03 -8.17 -5.14
C LEU A 100 9.48 -7.12 -6.17
N SER A 101 8.55 -6.64 -6.99
CA SER A 101 8.82 -5.63 -8.01
C SER A 101 9.13 -4.26 -7.40
N SER A 102 8.48 -3.85 -6.31
CA SER A 102 8.78 -2.57 -5.65
C SER A 102 10.22 -2.53 -5.14
N ARG A 103 10.68 -3.64 -4.57
CA ARG A 103 11.99 -3.76 -3.94
C ARG A 103 13.12 -4.04 -4.93
N HIS A 104 12.87 -4.80 -5.99
CA HIS A 104 13.91 -5.20 -6.94
C HIS A 104 13.86 -4.50 -8.30
N MET A 105 12.74 -3.85 -8.66
CA MET A 105 12.62 -3.03 -9.87
C MET A 105 12.52 -1.55 -9.49
N PRO A 106 13.66 -0.86 -9.30
CA PRO A 106 13.69 0.50 -8.76
C PRO A 106 12.91 1.50 -9.61
N ILE A 107 12.70 1.26 -10.90
CA ILE A 107 11.97 2.19 -11.77
C ILE A 107 10.51 2.37 -11.31
N ILE A 108 9.80 1.27 -11.01
CA ILE A 108 8.37 1.33 -10.64
C ILE A 108 8.22 1.91 -9.23
N GLY A 109 9.04 1.45 -8.28
CA GLY A 109 9.04 1.96 -6.92
C GLY A 109 9.32 3.47 -6.86
N ARG A 110 10.33 3.94 -7.60
CA ARG A 110 10.71 5.35 -7.66
C ARG A 110 9.66 6.23 -8.33
N ALA A 111 8.99 5.72 -9.37
CA ALA A 111 7.90 6.46 -10.01
C ALA A 111 6.71 6.65 -9.06
N PHE A 112 6.34 5.63 -8.29
CA PHE A 112 5.31 5.74 -7.25
C PHE A 112 5.75 6.66 -6.11
N GLU A 113 7.02 6.60 -5.71
CA GLU A 113 7.56 7.40 -4.63
C GLU A 113 7.54 8.90 -4.95
N ASN A 114 7.88 9.23 -6.19
CA ASN A 114 7.85 10.61 -6.69
C ASN A 114 6.45 11.11 -7.02
N THR A 115 5.46 10.21 -7.11
CA THR A 115 4.07 10.59 -7.37
C THR A 115 3.30 10.70 -6.06
N PHE A 116 3.13 9.59 -5.34
CA PHE A 116 2.27 9.51 -4.15
C PHE A 116 3.02 9.89 -2.88
N GLY A 117 4.27 9.43 -2.73
CA GLY A 117 5.10 9.78 -1.58
C GLY A 117 5.37 11.29 -1.54
N TYR A 118 5.90 11.84 -2.63
CA TYR A 118 6.22 13.26 -2.75
C TYR A 118 4.98 14.14 -2.51
N TRP A 119 3.85 13.81 -3.16
CA TRP A 119 2.59 14.54 -2.98
C TRP A 119 2.18 14.66 -1.51
N ARG A 120 2.46 13.65 -0.70
CA ARG A 120 2.09 13.62 0.72
C ARG A 120 3.06 14.39 1.63
N ILE A 121 4.33 14.55 1.24
CA ILE A 121 5.35 15.25 2.04
C ILE A 121 5.59 16.71 1.61
N GLN A 122 5.23 17.09 0.37
CA GLN A 122 5.56 18.39 -0.24
C GLN A 122 5.22 19.61 0.64
N GLY A 123 4.13 19.55 1.42
CA GLY A 123 3.69 20.65 2.27
C GLY A 123 4.65 20.96 3.43
N ARG A 124 5.31 19.94 3.99
CA ARG A 124 6.32 20.07 5.05
C ARG A 124 7.73 20.25 4.49
N LEU A 125 7.95 19.69 3.29
CA LEU A 125 9.25 19.65 2.65
C LEU A 125 9.78 21.04 2.25
N SER A 126 8.89 21.93 1.82
CA SER A 126 9.27 23.27 1.32
C SER A 126 9.97 24.14 2.38
N GLU A 127 9.61 24.01 3.65
CA GLU A 127 10.22 24.79 4.74
C GLU A 127 11.61 24.26 5.10
N ILE A 128 11.76 22.94 5.17
CA ILE A 128 13.01 22.26 5.55
C ILE A 128 14.05 22.38 4.43
N THR A 129 13.63 22.19 3.17
CA THR A 129 14.55 22.25 2.03
C THR A 129 15.14 23.64 1.82
N LYS A 130 14.37 24.71 2.06
CA LYS A 130 14.90 26.10 2.02
C LYS A 130 15.96 26.38 3.09
N THR A 131 15.93 25.65 4.19
CA THR A 131 16.89 25.82 5.29
C THR A 131 18.14 24.97 5.08
N ILE A 132 17.98 23.79 4.47
CA ILE A 132 19.06 22.85 4.19
C ILE A 132 19.83 23.22 2.92
N PHE A 133 19.13 23.61 1.85
CA PHE A 133 19.74 23.94 0.58
C PHE A 133 19.94 25.43 0.44
N THR A 134 21.15 25.83 0.05
CA THR A 134 21.52 27.24 -0.16
C THR A 134 22.09 27.42 -1.55
N THR A 135 21.74 28.55 -2.18
CA THR A 135 22.26 28.96 -3.48
C THR A 135 22.86 30.37 -3.34
N PRO A 136 24.05 30.65 -3.89
CA PRO A 136 24.69 31.96 -3.83
C PRO A 136 23.85 33.09 -4.43
N ASN A 137 23.04 32.77 -5.44
CA ASN A 137 22.11 33.68 -6.08
C ASN A 137 20.69 33.19 -5.80
N ASP A 138 19.83 34.06 -5.25
CA ASP A 138 18.43 33.79 -4.92
C ASP A 138 17.60 33.61 -6.20
N THR A 139 17.79 32.46 -6.84
CA THR A 139 17.35 32.13 -8.20
C THR A 139 15.96 31.49 -8.22
N GLY A 140 15.28 31.42 -7.07
CA GLY A 140 13.93 30.84 -6.98
C GLY A 140 13.89 29.34 -7.27
N TYR A 141 14.99 28.61 -7.05
CA TYR A 141 15.03 27.15 -7.26
C TYR A 141 14.01 26.43 -6.36
N ASP A 142 13.24 25.52 -6.95
CA ASP A 142 12.44 24.57 -6.19
C ASP A 142 13.32 23.42 -5.71
N TYR A 143 13.87 23.57 -4.51
CA TYR A 143 14.73 22.57 -3.89
C TYR A 143 14.00 21.24 -3.61
N ASN A 144 12.66 21.22 -3.65
CA ASN A 144 11.90 19.99 -3.48
C ASN A 144 12.17 18.99 -4.63
N LEU A 145 12.60 19.46 -5.81
CA LEU A 145 13.00 18.60 -6.93
C LEU A 145 14.21 17.71 -6.58
N ILE A 146 15.12 18.18 -5.73
CA ILE A 146 16.27 17.39 -5.27
C ILE A 146 15.78 16.15 -4.52
N ILE A 147 14.72 16.30 -3.73
CA ILE A 147 14.16 15.23 -2.89
C ILE A 147 13.41 14.17 -3.71
N THR A 148 12.98 14.49 -4.93
CA THR A 148 12.48 13.47 -5.87
C THR A 148 13.59 12.52 -6.36
N GLN A 149 14.85 12.89 -6.19
CA GLN A 149 16.00 12.08 -6.59
C GLN A 149 16.68 11.38 -5.39
N VAL A 150 16.35 11.80 -4.17
CA VAL A 150 16.90 11.21 -2.94
C VAL A 150 15.99 10.08 -2.50
N PHE A 151 16.50 8.87 -2.47
CA PHE A 151 15.78 7.67 -2.04
C PHE A 151 16.14 7.34 -0.60
N ASP A 152 15.23 6.65 0.09
CA ASP A 152 15.52 6.20 1.44
C ASP A 152 16.68 5.20 1.41
N ASP A 153 17.56 5.36 2.40
CA ASP A 153 18.62 4.41 2.66
C ASP A 153 18.61 4.16 4.16
N ASN A 154 18.63 2.89 4.55
CA ASN A 154 18.49 2.47 5.94
C ASN A 154 19.69 2.87 6.79
N ASP A 155 20.79 3.24 6.12
CA ASP A 155 21.96 3.84 6.73
C ASP A 155 21.96 5.35 6.51
N ARG A 156 21.93 6.09 7.62
CA ARG A 156 22.01 7.55 7.59
C ARG A 156 23.25 8.08 6.86
N THR A 157 24.36 7.35 6.95
CA THR A 157 25.60 7.72 6.24
C THR A 157 25.42 7.60 4.73
N GLN A 158 24.72 6.57 4.26
CA GLN A 158 24.42 6.39 2.84
C GLN A 158 23.41 7.44 2.35
N PHE A 159 22.40 7.76 3.16
CA PHE A 159 21.49 8.87 2.89
C PHE A 159 22.24 10.20 2.72
N ASP A 160 23.11 10.56 3.67
CA ASP A 160 23.86 11.83 3.62
C ASP A 160 24.77 11.88 2.38
N ASN A 161 25.39 10.76 2.00
CA ASN A 161 26.20 10.64 0.78
C ASN A 161 25.34 10.78 -0.49
N ASN A 162 24.20 10.10 -0.55
CA ASN A 162 23.26 10.18 -1.67
C ASN A 162 22.72 11.60 -1.84
N LEU A 163 22.33 12.25 -0.74
CA LEU A 163 21.88 13.64 -0.74
C LEU A 163 22.94 14.57 -1.33
N ARG A 164 24.21 14.43 -0.93
CA ARG A 164 25.32 15.22 -1.48
C ARG A 164 25.54 14.93 -2.97
N GLU A 165 25.49 13.66 -3.37
CA GLU A 165 25.62 13.27 -4.77
C GLU A 165 24.50 13.88 -5.62
N GLN A 166 23.23 13.75 -5.21
CA GLN A 166 22.12 14.34 -5.96
C GLN A 166 22.21 15.85 -5.99
N THR A 167 22.58 16.51 -4.88
CA THR A 167 22.70 17.97 -4.84
C THR A 167 23.79 18.47 -5.78
N SER A 168 24.90 17.74 -5.91
CA SER A 168 26.00 18.12 -6.82
C SER A 168 25.60 18.17 -8.30
N LYS A 169 24.48 17.54 -8.67
CA LYS A 169 23.91 17.59 -10.03
C LYS A 169 23.18 18.91 -10.29
N PHE A 170 22.87 19.69 -9.24
CA PHE A 170 22.25 21.00 -9.33
C PHE A 170 23.31 22.08 -9.26
N LYS A 171 23.30 22.97 -10.25
CA LYS A 171 24.29 24.04 -10.37
C LYS A 171 24.13 25.03 -9.22
N ASP A 172 25.24 25.36 -8.57
CA ASP A 172 25.34 26.36 -7.51
C ASP A 172 24.52 26.05 -6.24
N VAL A 173 24.00 24.84 -6.06
CA VAL A 173 23.29 24.42 -4.84
C VAL A 173 24.25 23.72 -3.89
N SER A 174 24.21 24.08 -2.61
CA SER A 174 24.99 23.42 -1.55
C SER A 174 24.10 22.98 -0.39
N VAL A 175 24.52 21.92 0.30
CA VAL A 175 23.81 21.35 1.45
C VAL A 175 24.44 21.83 2.75
N ASN A 176 23.65 22.49 3.60
CA ASN A 176 24.04 22.81 4.96
C ASN A 176 23.83 21.61 5.89
N THR A 177 24.85 20.77 6.03
CA THR A 177 24.80 19.60 6.93
C THR A 177 25.09 19.94 8.40
N SER A 178 25.27 21.21 8.75
CA SER A 178 25.57 21.60 10.14
C SER A 178 24.33 21.57 11.04
N ASP A 179 23.15 21.79 10.47
CA ASP A 179 21.87 21.72 11.18
C ASP A 179 21.36 20.27 11.25
N LYS A 180 21.80 19.57 12.29
CA LYS A 180 21.42 18.16 12.53
C LYS A 180 19.91 17.98 12.72
N SER A 181 19.19 18.99 13.21
CA SER A 181 17.74 18.89 13.44
C SER A 181 17.00 18.83 12.12
N ASN A 182 17.25 19.81 11.24
CA ASN A 182 16.62 19.87 9.93
C ASN A 182 17.05 18.68 9.05
N MET A 183 18.31 18.28 9.10
CA MET A 183 18.80 17.09 8.39
C MET A 183 18.12 15.80 8.87
N ASN A 184 17.84 15.67 10.18
CA ASN A 184 17.08 14.54 10.70
C ASN A 184 15.63 14.56 10.24
N GLU A 185 14.99 15.74 10.25
CA GLU A 185 13.62 15.84 9.75
C GLU A 185 13.53 15.53 8.26
N LEU A 186 14.50 15.96 7.46
CA LEU A 186 14.57 15.63 6.03
C LEU A 186 14.69 14.13 5.81
N TYR A 187 15.55 13.46 6.59
CA TYR A 187 15.70 12.01 6.54
C TYR A 187 14.39 11.29 6.86
N GLU A 188 13.70 11.68 7.93
CA GLU A 188 12.39 11.10 8.29
C GLU A 188 11.33 11.35 7.22
N LEU A 189 11.33 12.52 6.57
CA LEU A 189 10.43 12.79 5.45
C LEU A 189 10.72 11.92 4.23
N VAL A 190 11.98 11.61 3.94
CA VAL A 190 12.33 10.70 2.84
C VAL A 190 11.93 9.26 3.17
N LYS A 191 12.05 8.83 4.43
CA LYS A 191 11.51 7.54 4.88
C LYS A 191 9.98 7.50 4.81
N GLU A 192 9.29 8.57 5.25
CA GLU A 192 7.83 8.70 5.15
C GLU A 192 7.39 8.59 3.69
N LYS A 193 8.09 9.30 2.79
CA LYS A 193 7.86 9.25 1.33
C LYS A 193 7.94 7.83 0.78
N HIS A 194 8.99 7.08 1.12
CA HIS A 194 9.16 5.69 0.67
C HIS A 194 8.06 4.77 1.24
N SER A 195 7.79 4.85 2.53
CA SER A 195 6.77 4.03 3.20
C SER A 195 5.37 4.23 2.60
N ILE A 196 4.97 5.49 2.34
CA ILE A 196 3.69 5.80 1.69
C ILE A 196 3.62 5.23 0.28
N SER A 197 4.73 5.28 -0.46
CA SER A 197 4.83 4.73 -1.81
C SER A 197 4.58 3.23 -1.82
N GLU A 198 5.31 2.48 -0.99
CA GLU A 198 5.14 1.03 -0.88
C GLU A 198 3.72 0.67 -0.43
N ALA A 199 3.20 1.36 0.60
CA ALA A 199 1.83 1.16 1.09
C ALA A 199 0.79 1.36 -0.02
N THR A 200 0.96 2.39 -0.85
CA THR A 200 0.05 2.70 -1.96
C THR A 200 0.08 1.60 -3.03
N LEU A 201 1.28 1.17 -3.42
CA LEU A 201 1.48 0.12 -4.42
C LEU A 201 0.89 -1.23 -3.95
N VAL A 202 1.17 -1.63 -2.71
CA VAL A 202 0.64 -2.85 -2.10
C VAL A 202 -0.88 -2.76 -1.93
N SER A 203 -1.40 -1.60 -1.56
CA SER A 203 -2.86 -1.37 -1.48
C SER A 203 -3.54 -1.56 -2.84
N LEU A 204 -2.95 -1.01 -3.91
CA LEU A 204 -3.48 -1.17 -5.26
C LEU A 204 -3.49 -2.65 -5.69
N ALA A 205 -2.38 -3.38 -5.47
CA ALA A 205 -2.32 -4.81 -5.74
C ALA A 205 -3.34 -5.61 -4.90
N THR A 206 -3.56 -5.20 -3.65
CA THR A 206 -4.56 -5.82 -2.76
C THR A 206 -5.98 -5.61 -3.27
N ILE A 207 -6.31 -4.42 -3.78
CA ILE A 207 -7.61 -4.15 -4.43
C ILE A 207 -7.81 -5.12 -5.61
N VAL A 208 -6.79 -5.29 -6.46
CA VAL A 208 -6.86 -6.21 -7.61
C VAL A 208 -7.05 -7.65 -7.14
N ALA A 209 -6.29 -8.10 -6.14
CA ALA A 209 -6.41 -9.46 -5.59
C ALA A 209 -7.77 -9.73 -4.92
N LEU A 210 -8.31 -8.76 -4.18
CA LEU A 210 -9.66 -8.85 -3.61
C LEU A 210 -10.72 -8.91 -4.72
N TYR A 211 -10.54 -8.11 -5.78
CA TYR A 211 -11.48 -8.07 -6.90
C TYR A 211 -11.46 -9.38 -7.70
N THR A 212 -10.30 -10.00 -7.93
CA THR A 212 -10.19 -11.31 -8.59
C THR A 212 -10.86 -12.41 -7.78
N CYS A 213 -10.84 -12.34 -6.44
CA CYS A 213 -11.56 -13.29 -5.58
C CYS A 213 -13.08 -13.02 -5.54
N PHE A 214 -13.48 -11.74 -5.63
CA PHE A 214 -14.88 -11.33 -5.61
C PHE A 214 -15.65 -11.71 -6.88
N LEU A 215 -15.04 -11.55 -8.05
CA LEU A 215 -15.70 -11.73 -9.34
C LEU A 215 -16.36 -13.11 -9.51
N PRO A 216 -15.66 -14.25 -9.27
CA PRO A 216 -16.26 -15.58 -9.41
C PRO A 216 -17.40 -15.86 -8.41
N ILE A 217 -17.39 -15.17 -7.25
CA ILE A 217 -18.43 -15.34 -6.23
C ILE A 217 -19.73 -14.63 -6.66
N LYS A 218 -19.61 -13.41 -7.21
CA LYS A 218 -20.77 -12.63 -7.65
C LYS A 218 -21.27 -13.05 -9.04
N TYR A 219 -20.35 -13.39 -9.93
CA TYR A 219 -20.62 -13.78 -11.32
C TYR A 219 -19.95 -15.13 -11.60
N PRO A 220 -20.54 -16.24 -11.14
CA PRO A 220 -19.98 -17.56 -11.39
C PRO A 220 -19.90 -17.84 -12.89
N TRP A 221 -18.71 -18.21 -13.35
CA TRP A 221 -18.41 -18.48 -14.76
C TRP A 221 -19.14 -19.71 -15.30
N VAL A 222 -19.55 -20.61 -14.41
CA VAL A 222 -20.42 -21.74 -14.70
C VAL A 222 -21.75 -21.50 -13.98
N ARG A 223 -22.78 -21.12 -14.74
CA ARG A 223 -24.16 -21.26 -14.26
C ARG A 223 -24.39 -22.76 -14.16
N GLY A 224 -24.39 -23.29 -12.93
CA GLY A 224 -24.75 -24.69 -12.71
C GLY A 224 -26.10 -24.97 -13.36
N HIS A 225 -26.10 -25.91 -14.30
CA HIS A 225 -27.25 -26.73 -14.63
C HIS A 225 -27.66 -27.57 -13.42
#